data_AF-A0A7C6S6T7-F1
#
_entry.id   AF-A0A7C6S6T7-F1
#
_cell.length_a   1.000
_cell.length_b   1.000
_cell.length_c   1.000
_cell.angle_alpha   90.00
_cell.angle_beta   90.00
_cell.angle_gamma   90.00
#
_symmetry.space_group_name_H-M   'P 1'
#
loop_
_entity.id
_entity.type
_entity.pdbx_description
1 polymer ?
#
loop_
_entity_poly.entity_id
_entity_poly.type
_entity_poly.pdbx_seq_one_letter_code
_entity_poly.pdbx_strand_id
1 'polypeptide(L)'
;MAKLSKLGEYIYALEVFPKAVKPKFIGELPSLSDVGCGIVLLDGMSSLEYFAPRATTPQEGASLFTPIIRFVIRTKTYPEGAEWSELIKDALHRYTDDTLLQCMFQGAVLYLGRSSEKLHEFQLTFSTIVKE
;
A
#
# COMPACT_ATOMS: atom_id res chain seq x y z
N MET A 1 5.43 17.05 0.45
CA MET A 1 6.33 16.05 1.08
C MET A 1 5.85 15.52 2.44
N ALA A 2 5.21 16.30 3.33
CA ALA A 2 4.81 15.82 4.67
C ALA A 2 3.55 14.90 4.75
N LYS A 3 2.76 14.76 3.67
CA LYS A 3 1.55 13.88 3.63
C LYS A 3 1.85 12.47 3.13
N LEU A 4 2.88 12.29 2.31
CA LEU A 4 3.36 11.00 1.80
C LEU A 4 3.73 10.02 2.93
N SER A 5 4.44 10.51 3.95
CA SER A 5 4.80 9.71 5.12
C SER A 5 3.59 9.22 5.91
N LYS A 6 2.43 9.85 5.76
CA LYS A 6 1.17 9.48 6.43
C LYS A 6 0.29 8.56 5.60
N LEU A 7 0.59 8.30 4.33
CA LEU A 7 -0.22 7.40 3.52
C LEU A 7 -0.18 5.95 4.04
N GLY A 8 0.98 5.50 4.53
CA GLY A 8 1.10 4.19 5.18
C GLY A 8 0.27 4.09 6.46
N GLU A 9 0.28 5.16 7.28
CA GLU A 9 -0.57 5.28 8.48
C GLU A 9 -2.06 5.31 8.11
N TYR A 10 -2.40 6.03 7.04
CA TYR A 10 -3.76 6.10 6.52
C TYR A 10 -4.29 4.73 6.11
N ILE A 11 -3.56 4.02 5.25
CA ILE A 11 -3.92 2.66 4.80
C ILE A 11 -4.04 1.71 6.00
N TYR A 12 -3.17 1.85 6.99
CA TYR A 12 -3.23 1.07 8.22
C TYR A 12 -4.51 1.33 9.02
N ALA A 13 -4.96 2.58 9.06
CA ALA A 13 -6.14 3.02 9.80
C ALA A 13 -7.47 2.73 9.08
N LEU A 14 -7.43 2.33 7.80
CA LEU A 14 -8.63 1.98 7.05
C LEU A 14 -9.38 0.82 7.72
N GLU A 15 -10.67 1.01 7.96
CA GLU A 15 -11.52 -0.04 8.56
C GLU A 15 -11.60 -1.30 7.68
N VAL A 16 -11.46 -1.12 6.36
CA VAL A 16 -11.44 -2.22 5.38
C VAL A 16 -10.18 -3.07 5.49
N PHE A 17 -9.10 -2.57 6.11
CA PHE A 17 -7.85 -3.30 6.17
C PHE A 17 -8.00 -4.57 7.04
N PRO A 18 -7.60 -5.77 6.54
CA PRO A 18 -7.80 -7.02 7.26
C PRO A 18 -7.21 -7.03 8.68
N LYS A 19 -8.02 -7.39 9.67
CA LYS A 19 -7.60 -7.51 11.08
C LYS A 19 -6.69 -8.72 11.33
N ALA A 20 -6.79 -9.75 10.49
CA ALA A 20 -6.01 -10.99 10.57
C ALA A 20 -4.52 -10.79 10.26
N VAL A 21 -4.18 -9.81 9.42
CA VAL A 21 -2.80 -9.50 9.06
C VAL A 21 -2.11 -8.80 10.23
N LYS A 22 -1.29 -9.52 11.00
CA LYS A 22 -0.53 -8.97 12.13
C LYS A 22 0.76 -9.76 12.40
N PRO A 23 1.87 -9.11 12.80
CA PRO A 23 2.04 -7.68 12.99
C PRO A 23 2.14 -6.91 11.66
N LYS A 24 1.85 -5.60 11.70
CA LYS A 24 1.92 -4.70 10.54
C LYS A 24 2.99 -3.64 10.80
N PHE A 25 3.74 -3.27 9.77
CA PHE A 25 4.81 -2.28 9.84
C PHE A 25 4.65 -1.24 8.73
N ILE A 26 4.94 0.02 9.04
CA ILE A 26 5.02 1.08 8.04
C ILE A 26 6.47 1.15 7.57
N GLY A 27 6.68 1.04 6.26
CA GLY A 27 7.98 0.80 5.66
C GLY A 27 8.31 -0.69 5.54
N GLU A 28 9.60 -1.00 5.52
CA GLU A 28 10.08 -2.38 5.43
C GLU A 28 9.93 -3.13 6.77
N LEU A 29 9.98 -4.46 6.69
CA LEU A 29 10.03 -5.31 7.89
C LEU A 29 11.34 -5.04 8.65
N PRO A 30 11.30 -4.86 9.99
CA PRO A 30 12.45 -4.38 10.77
C PRO A 30 13.64 -5.34 10.78
N SER A 31 13.39 -6.64 10.63
CA SER A 31 14.43 -7.66 10.49
C SER A 31 14.04 -8.74 9.46
N LEU A 32 15.05 -9.50 9.02
CA LEU A 32 14.87 -10.65 8.14
C LEU A 32 14.07 -11.78 8.80
N SER A 33 14.08 -11.84 10.13
CA SER A 33 13.37 -12.83 10.95
C SER A 33 11.94 -12.44 11.33
N ASP A 34 11.51 -11.22 11.02
CA ASP A 34 10.18 -10.76 11.41
C ASP A 34 9.09 -11.39 10.54
N VAL A 35 8.10 -11.97 11.23
CA VAL A 35 6.81 -12.36 10.66
C VAL A 35 5.91 -11.15 10.71
N GLY A 36 5.23 -10.84 9.60
CA GLY A 36 4.33 -9.69 9.53
C GLY A 36 4.14 -9.17 8.11
N CYS A 37 3.52 -8.00 8.02
CA CYS A 37 3.28 -7.30 6.76
C CYS A 37 3.86 -5.89 6.83
N GLY A 38 4.82 -5.58 5.96
CA GLY A 38 5.36 -4.24 5.74
C GLY A 38 4.60 -3.50 4.63
N ILE A 39 4.31 -2.22 4.85
CA ILE A 39 3.69 -1.31 3.87
C ILE A 39 4.75 -0.35 3.37
N VAL A 40 5.32 -0.66 2.20
CA VAL A 40 6.37 0.16 1.57
C VAL A 40 5.71 1.12 0.59
N LEU A 41 5.95 2.41 0.79
CA LEU A 41 5.57 3.44 -0.17
C LEU A 41 6.72 3.68 -1.14
N LEU A 42 6.44 3.54 -2.42
CA LEU A 42 7.37 3.88 -3.49
C LEU A 42 6.89 5.18 -4.13
N ASP A 43 7.82 6.12 -4.31
CA ASP A 43 7.52 7.36 -5.01
C ASP A 43 6.99 7.04 -6.41
N GLY A 44 5.78 7.52 -6.69
CA GLY A 44 5.20 7.50 -8.03
C GLY A 44 5.46 8.82 -8.76
N MET A 45 5.01 8.91 -10.00
CA MET A 45 5.13 10.17 -10.75
C MET A 45 4.13 11.20 -10.21
N SER A 46 4.59 12.42 -9.94
CA SER A 46 3.70 13.56 -9.70
C SER A 46 3.15 14.05 -11.05
N SER A 47 1.85 13.89 -11.30
CA SER A 47 1.23 14.52 -12.47
C SER A 47 0.80 15.94 -12.09
N LEU A 48 1.29 16.92 -12.83
CA LEU A 48 0.90 18.33 -12.67
C LEU A 48 -0.43 18.64 -13.36
N GLU A 49 -1.00 17.70 -14.12
CA GLU A 49 -2.20 17.90 -14.92
C GLU A 49 -3.44 17.41 -14.16
N TYR A 50 -3.85 18.15 -13.13
CA TYR A 50 -5.22 18.06 -12.65
C TYR A 50 -6.07 19.15 -13.31
N PHE A 51 -7.04 18.74 -14.13
CA PHE A 51 -8.02 19.65 -14.75
C PHE A 51 -9.11 20.07 -13.75
N ALA A 52 -8.73 20.59 -12.57
CA ALA A 52 -9.67 21.38 -11.77
C ALA A 52 -9.97 22.70 -12.50
N PRO A 53 -11.19 23.26 -12.38
CA PRO A 53 -11.43 24.64 -12.80
C PRO A 53 -10.39 25.53 -12.13
N ARG A 54 -9.63 26.28 -12.94
CA ARG A 54 -8.47 27.08 -12.53
C ARG A 54 -8.74 27.77 -11.19
N ALA A 55 -8.07 27.29 -10.16
CA ALA A 55 -7.93 27.90 -8.86
C ALA A 55 -7.77 29.42 -9.01
N THR A 56 -8.68 30.19 -8.42
CA THR A 56 -8.60 31.67 -8.43
C THR A 56 -7.66 32.19 -7.35
N THR A 57 -7.24 31.32 -6.44
CA THR A 57 -6.23 31.58 -5.41
C THR A 57 -5.15 30.49 -5.42
N PRO A 58 -3.89 30.78 -5.02
CA PRO A 58 -2.80 29.80 -5.00
C PRO A 58 -3.02 28.56 -4.11
N GLN A 59 -4.09 28.53 -3.31
CA GLN A 59 -4.43 27.49 -2.33
C GLN A 59 -5.47 26.48 -2.84
N GLU A 60 -6.05 26.69 -4.02
CA GLU A 60 -7.16 25.87 -4.57
C GLU A 60 -6.72 24.80 -5.58
N GLY A 61 -5.42 24.69 -5.88
CA GLY A 61 -4.91 23.65 -6.77
C GLY A 61 -4.74 22.33 -6.02
N ALA A 62 -5.75 21.44 -6.07
CA ALA A 62 -5.58 20.07 -5.62
C ALA A 62 -4.62 19.34 -6.57
N SER A 63 -3.41 18.98 -6.11
CA SER A 63 -2.50 18.13 -6.88
C SER A 63 -2.95 16.68 -6.79
N LEU A 64 -2.84 15.95 -7.91
CA LEU A 64 -3.00 14.50 -7.91
C LEU A 64 -1.61 13.87 -7.73
N PHE A 65 -1.48 13.09 -6.66
CA PHE A 65 -0.26 12.35 -6.38
C PHE A 65 -0.50 10.87 -6.65
N THR A 66 0.42 10.17 -7.33
CA THR A 66 0.19 8.78 -7.78
C THR A 66 1.17 7.75 -7.19
N PRO A 67 1.25 7.60 -5.86
CA PRO A 67 2.22 6.70 -5.26
C PRO A 67 1.92 5.24 -5.57
N ILE A 68 2.97 4.43 -5.52
CA ILE A 68 2.86 2.98 -5.58
C ILE A 68 2.99 2.43 -4.17
N ILE A 69 2.03 1.61 -3.74
CA ILE A 69 2.09 0.92 -2.46
C ILE A 69 2.51 -0.52 -2.72
N ARG A 70 3.54 -0.98 -2.02
CA ARG A 70 3.94 -2.38 -2.01
C ARG A 70 3.76 -2.97 -0.62
N PHE A 71 3.05 -4.07 -0.55
CA PHE A 71 2.98 -4.90 0.65
C PHE A 71 4.03 -6.00 0.56
N VAL A 72 4.80 -6.17 1.63
CA VAL A 72 5.74 -7.29 1.80
C VAL A 72 5.26 -8.11 2.98
N ILE A 73 4.87 -9.36 2.73
CA ILE A 73 4.33 -10.27 3.74
C ILE A 73 5.36 -11.35 4.00
N ARG A 74 5.72 -11.56 5.27
CA ARG A 74 6.53 -12.70 5.72
C ARG A 74 5.76 -13.53 6.71
N THR A 75 5.63 -14.83 6.45
CA THR A 75 4.90 -15.77 7.30
C THR A 75 5.70 -17.04 7.54
N LYS A 76 5.37 -17.78 8.61
CA LYS A 76 6.01 -19.06 8.90
C LYS A 76 5.52 -20.17 7.99
N THR A 77 4.31 -20.03 7.47
CA THR A 77 3.67 -21.03 6.61
C THR A 77 3.18 -20.38 5.32
N TYR A 78 3.26 -21.14 4.23
CA TYR A 78 2.74 -20.70 2.93
C TYR A 78 1.23 -20.39 2.97
N PRO A 79 0.35 -21.24 3.55
CA PRO A 79 -1.09 -20.97 3.55
C PRO A 79 -1.46 -19.66 4.23
N GLU A 80 -0.81 -19.33 5.35
CA GLU A 80 -1.02 -18.07 6.07
C GLU A 80 -0.64 -16.85 5.21
N GLY A 81 0.51 -16.91 4.52
CA GLY A 81 0.95 -15.81 3.66
C GLY A 81 0.07 -15.64 2.42
N ALA A 82 -0.37 -16.76 1.83
CA ALA A 82 -1.33 -16.75 0.73
C ALA A 82 -2.68 -16.15 1.16
N GLU A 83 -3.21 -16.56 2.30
CA GLU A 83 -4.45 -16.01 2.86
C GLU A 83 -4.32 -14.50 3.11
N TRP A 84 -3.25 -14.05 3.75
CA TRP A 84 -3.04 -12.62 4.01
C TRP A 84 -2.93 -11.82 2.72
N SER A 85 -2.25 -12.35 1.69
CA SER A 85 -2.13 -11.69 0.40
C SER A 85 -3.48 -11.49 -0.27
N GLU A 86 -4.34 -12.51 -0.27
CA GLU A 86 -5.68 -12.42 -0.84
C GLU A 86 -6.57 -11.48 -0.03
N LEU A 87 -6.52 -11.54 1.30
CA LEU A 87 -7.27 -10.61 2.15
C LEU A 87 -6.90 -9.14 1.90
N ILE A 88 -5.59 -8.84 1.76
CA ILE A 88 -5.13 -7.47 1.46
C ILE A 88 -5.59 -7.04 0.07
N LYS A 89 -5.49 -7.93 -0.92
CA LYS A 89 -5.95 -7.69 -2.28
C LYS A 89 -7.44 -7.41 -2.32
N ASP A 90 -8.27 -8.24 -1.71
CA ASP A 90 -9.71 -8.11 -1.70
C ASP A 90 -10.18 -6.85 -0.97
N ALA A 91 -9.48 -6.47 0.11
CA ALA A 91 -9.79 -5.27 0.86
C ALA A 91 -9.46 -3.97 0.11
N LEU A 92 -8.37 -3.94 -0.65
CA LEU A 92 -7.83 -2.70 -1.22
C LEU A 92 -8.02 -2.56 -2.72
N HIS A 93 -8.22 -3.66 -3.47
CA HIS A 93 -8.43 -3.58 -4.91
C HIS A 93 -9.75 -2.87 -5.21
N ARG A 94 -9.67 -1.76 -5.96
CA ARG A 94 -10.78 -0.85 -6.28
C ARG A 94 -11.37 -0.14 -5.06
N TYR A 95 -10.69 -0.14 -3.93
CA TYR A 95 -11.08 0.69 -2.80
C TYR A 95 -10.88 2.17 -3.15
N THR A 96 -11.88 2.99 -2.83
CA THR A 96 -11.85 4.44 -3.05
C THR A 96 -12.58 5.20 -1.95
N ASP A 97 -12.10 6.39 -1.63
CA ASP A 97 -12.74 7.35 -0.72
C ASP A 97 -12.33 8.79 -1.08
N ASP A 98 -12.63 9.77 -0.22
CA ASP A 98 -12.34 11.19 -0.45
C ASP A 98 -10.83 11.53 -0.51
N THR A 99 -9.97 10.68 0.06
CA THR A 99 -8.50 10.82 0.10
C THR A 99 -7.84 9.95 -0.97
N LEU A 100 -8.19 8.66 -1.01
CA LEU A 100 -7.66 7.67 -1.94
C LEU A 100 -8.64 7.51 -3.10
N LEU A 101 -8.48 8.34 -4.13
CA LEU A 101 -9.36 8.37 -5.29
C LEU A 101 -9.26 7.09 -6.14
N GLN A 102 -8.14 6.38 -6.05
CA GLN A 102 -7.93 5.11 -6.71
C GLN A 102 -6.96 4.24 -5.91
N CYS A 103 -7.29 2.96 -5.77
CA CYS A 103 -6.37 1.92 -5.33
C CYS A 103 -6.53 0.68 -6.21
N MET A 104 -5.53 0.38 -7.04
CA MET A 104 -5.61 -0.71 -8.00
C MET A 104 -4.45 -1.67 -7.83
N PHE A 105 -4.78 -2.89 -7.41
CA PHE A 105 -3.85 -4.02 -7.48
C PHE A 105 -3.28 -4.19 -8.89
N GLN A 106 -1.96 -4.37 -8.99
CA GLN A 106 -1.24 -4.50 -10.24
C GLN A 106 -0.66 -5.91 -10.40
N GLY A 107 -0.88 -6.49 -11.57
CA GLY A 107 -0.29 -7.77 -11.94
C GLY A 107 -0.81 -8.93 -11.10
N ALA A 108 0.09 -9.62 -10.42
CA ALA A 108 -0.18 -10.82 -9.63
C ALA A 108 0.57 -10.78 -8.30
N VAL A 109 0.11 -11.59 -7.34
CA VAL A 109 0.79 -11.76 -6.06
C VAL A 109 2.11 -12.50 -6.34
N LEU A 110 3.22 -11.89 -5.97
CA LEU A 110 4.54 -12.48 -6.17
C LEU A 110 4.94 -13.29 -4.95
N TYR A 111 5.05 -14.61 -5.10
CA TYR A 111 5.67 -15.46 -4.09
C TYR A 111 7.17 -15.58 -4.38
N LEU A 112 8.01 -15.09 -3.46
CA LEU A 112 9.46 -15.03 -3.62
C LEU A 112 10.19 -16.26 -3.05
N GLY A 113 9.43 -17.24 -2.55
CA GLY A 113 10.00 -18.43 -1.93
C GLY A 113 10.25 -18.24 -0.44
N ARG A 114 11.22 -18.98 0.09
CA ARG A 114 11.63 -18.92 1.48
C ARG A 114 12.88 -18.06 1.62
N SER A 115 12.87 -17.13 2.56
CA SER A 115 14.06 -16.37 2.97
C SER A 115 15.12 -17.27 3.61
N SER A 116 16.31 -16.72 3.88
CA SER A 116 17.36 -17.39 4.65
C SER A 116 16.86 -17.90 6.00
N GLU A 117 15.94 -17.15 6.61
CA GLU A 117 15.29 -17.48 7.88
C GLU A 117 14.09 -18.43 7.73
N LYS A 118 13.97 -19.08 6.57
CA LYS A 118 12.95 -20.10 6.27
C LYS A 118 11.49 -19.58 6.27
N LEU A 119 11.29 -18.26 6.29
CA LEU A 119 9.98 -17.60 6.20
C LEU A 119 9.54 -17.46 4.74
N HIS A 120 8.25 -17.67 4.49
CA HIS A 120 7.64 -17.48 3.17
C HIS A 120 7.42 -15.99 2.91
N GLU A 121 7.88 -15.49 1.76
CA GLU A 121 7.73 -14.08 1.40
C GLU A 121 6.78 -13.90 0.20
N PHE A 122 5.81 -13.00 0.37
CA PHE A 122 4.85 -12.60 -0.66
C PHE A 122 4.90 -11.09 -0.86
N GLN A 123 4.71 -10.63 -2.09
CA GLN A 123 4.62 -9.21 -2.42
C GLN A 123 3.37 -8.89 -3.24
N LEU A 124 2.73 -7.77 -2.90
CA LEU A 124 1.60 -7.20 -3.63
C LEU A 124 1.90 -5.76 -3.96
N THR A 125 1.57 -5.33 -5.17
CA THR A 125 1.80 -3.95 -5.62
C THR A 125 0.48 -3.31 -6.04
N PHE A 126 0.26 -2.07 -5.62
CA PHE A 126 -0.91 -1.27 -5.95
C PHE A 126 -0.48 0.07 -6.52
N SER A 127 -1.09 0.48 -7.63
CA SER A 127 -1.07 1.88 -8.05
C SER A 127 -2.19 2.64 -7.36
N THR A 128 -1.89 3.85 -6.92
CA THR A 128 -2.89 4.70 -6.27
C THR A 128 -2.94 6.08 -6.87
N ILE A 129 -4.07 6.75 -6.68
CA ILE A 129 -4.23 8.18 -6.88
C ILE A 129 -4.74 8.76 -5.57
N VAL A 130 -3.99 9.71 -5.03
CA VAL A 130 -4.26 10.40 -3.77
C VAL A 130 -4.55 11.86 -4.07
N LYS A 131 -5.62 12.38 -3.46
CA LYS A 131 -5.97 13.80 -3.51
C LYS A 131 -5.15 14.54 -2.45
N GLU A 132 -4.34 15.53 -2.85
CA GLU A 132 -3.56 16.38 -1.91
C GLU A 132 -4.29 17.65 -1.49
#